data_AF-E5VNL8-F1
#
_entry.id   AF-E5VNL8-F1
#
_cell.length_a   1.000
_cell.length_b   1.000
_cell.length_c   1.000
_cell.angle_alpha   90.00
_cell.angle_beta   90.00
_cell.angle_gamma   90.00
#
_symmetry.space_group_name_H-M   'P 1'
#
loop_
_entity.id
_entity.type
_entity.pdbx_description
1 polymer ?
#
loop_
_entity_poly.entity_id
_entity_poly.type
_entity_poly.pdbx_seq_one_letter_code
_entity_poly.pdbx_strand_id
1 'polypeptide(L)'
;MPRYKKSDLTTVIITNQDAVLYRDDIGMSLKLPLQKQRLYFSNLSSDPVLKEVKIKPYYGRFLLCLTLEEPDVAFDHSGSHVCAIDLGTDNFAAIVCDDHSSAIYKGGAVLSKIQWFHKQRAKYVSIITKGHEKKHAVSKRLRDLSFHYANFVKDQCHKISRSIIDFCMEHQCGTLILGVNLLWKQRSNMNKINNQNFVSMPITLLRTMITYKALNAG
;
A
#
# COMPACT_ATOMS: atom_id res chain seq x y z
N MET A 1 -2.35 -8.78 -34.17
CA MET A 1 -2.14 -8.11 -32.85
C MET A 1 -0.65 -8.05 -32.54
N PRO A 2 -0.15 -6.96 -31.92
CA PRO A 2 1.27 -6.87 -31.53
C PRO A 2 1.63 -7.91 -30.46
N ARG A 3 2.69 -8.68 -30.69
CA ARG A 3 3.11 -9.85 -29.88
C ARG A 3 3.63 -9.53 -28.46
N TYR A 4 3.71 -8.27 -28.05
CA TYR A 4 4.20 -7.89 -26.73
C TYR A 4 3.11 -7.85 -25.65
N LYS A 5 1.83 -7.85 -26.03
CA LYS A 5 0.71 -7.80 -25.07
C LYS A 5 0.29 -9.24 -24.73
N LYS A 6 0.70 -9.72 -23.55
CA LYS A 6 0.47 -11.11 -23.09
C LYS A 6 -0.91 -11.35 -22.44
N SER A 7 -1.73 -10.31 -22.30
CA SER A 7 -3.06 -10.40 -21.69
C SER A 7 -4.06 -9.53 -22.44
N ASP A 8 -5.28 -10.05 -22.59
CA ASP A 8 -6.41 -9.34 -23.19
C ASP A 8 -6.93 -8.18 -22.30
N LEU A 9 -6.50 -8.16 -21.03
CA LEU A 9 -6.85 -7.12 -20.07
C LEU A 9 -5.75 -6.08 -19.97
N THR A 10 -6.13 -4.80 -20.00
CA THR A 10 -5.19 -3.68 -19.95
C THR A 10 -5.72 -2.57 -19.05
N THR A 11 -4.81 -1.76 -18.52
CA THR A 11 -5.20 -0.55 -17.79
C THR A 11 -5.76 0.47 -18.76
N VAL A 12 -6.93 1.01 -18.45
CA VAL A 12 -7.54 2.14 -19.17
C VAL A 12 -7.31 3.40 -18.34
N ILE A 13 -6.88 4.46 -19.01
CA ILE A 13 -6.70 5.79 -18.43
C ILE A 13 -7.76 6.70 -19.05
N ILE A 14 -8.53 7.38 -18.21
CA ILE A 14 -9.59 8.31 -18.60
C ILE A 14 -9.20 9.66 -18.01
N THR A 15 -9.10 10.67 -18.87
CA THR A 15 -8.71 12.02 -18.47
C THR A 15 -9.90 12.78 -17.89
N ASN A 16 -9.63 13.92 -17.28
CA ASN A 16 -10.66 14.83 -16.77
C ASN A 16 -11.54 15.48 -17.87
N GLN A 17 -11.22 15.30 -19.15
CA GLN A 17 -12.09 15.71 -20.26
C GLN A 17 -13.29 14.76 -20.43
N ASP A 18 -13.09 13.47 -20.12
CA ASP A 18 -14.07 12.41 -20.32
C ASP A 18 -14.74 11.95 -19.01
N ALA A 19 -14.06 12.16 -17.88
CA ALA A 19 -14.57 11.86 -16.54
C ALA A 19 -14.72 13.14 -15.71
N VAL A 20 -15.87 13.28 -15.04
CA VAL A 20 -16.22 14.50 -14.28
C VAL A 20 -16.80 14.10 -12.92
N LEU A 21 -16.34 14.76 -11.85
CA LEU A 21 -16.97 14.67 -10.53
C LEU A 21 -18.04 15.77 -10.41
N TYR A 22 -19.24 15.37 -10.00
CA TYR A 22 -20.34 16.27 -9.66
C TYR A 22 -20.57 16.25 -8.16
N ARG A 23 -20.68 17.42 -7.55
CA ARG A 23 -21.12 17.54 -6.16
C ARG A 23 -22.56 17.06 -6.02
N ASP A 24 -22.79 16.31 -4.94
CA ASP A 24 -24.08 15.80 -4.48
C ASP A 24 -24.28 16.23 -3.02
N ASP A 25 -25.47 16.01 -2.44
CA ASP A 25 -25.83 16.55 -1.10
C ASP A 25 -24.90 16.06 0.03
N ILE A 26 -24.40 14.82 -0.10
CA ILE A 26 -23.62 14.13 0.93
C ILE A 26 -22.29 13.56 0.43
N GLY A 27 -21.86 13.94 -0.79
CA GLY A 27 -20.63 13.43 -1.40
C GLY A 27 -20.42 13.85 -2.84
N MET A 28 -19.77 12.99 -3.61
CA MET A 28 -19.44 13.25 -5.01
C MET A 28 -19.85 12.08 -5.91
N SER A 29 -20.35 12.41 -7.10
CA SER A 29 -20.80 11.45 -8.11
C SER A 29 -19.91 11.54 -9.36
N LEU A 30 -19.15 10.48 -9.64
CA LEU A 30 -18.29 10.38 -10.82
C LEU A 30 -19.08 9.94 -12.05
N LYS A 31 -19.07 10.77 -13.08
CA LYS A 31 -19.47 10.40 -14.45
C LYS A 31 -18.27 9.79 -15.17
N LEU A 32 -18.48 8.62 -15.75
CA LEU A 32 -17.53 7.95 -16.65
C LEU A 32 -18.06 8.02 -18.10
N PRO A 33 -17.16 8.02 -19.09
CA PRO A 33 -17.57 7.95 -20.49
C PRO A 33 -18.36 6.67 -20.76
N LEU A 34 -19.38 6.77 -21.63
CA LEU A 34 -20.22 5.65 -22.06
C LEU A 34 -21.05 4.98 -20.94
N GLN A 35 -21.05 5.52 -19.72
CA GLN A 35 -21.84 5.04 -18.59
C GLN A 35 -22.94 6.05 -18.26
N LYS A 36 -24.20 5.57 -18.27
CA LYS A 36 -25.36 6.38 -17.88
C LYS A 36 -25.40 6.60 -16.36
N GLN A 37 -24.99 5.58 -15.60
CA GLN A 37 -24.98 5.62 -14.15
C GLN A 37 -23.71 6.33 -13.65
N ARG A 38 -23.88 7.23 -12.66
CA ARG A 38 -22.77 7.84 -11.93
C ARG A 38 -22.38 6.98 -10.75
N LEU A 39 -21.09 6.94 -10.44
CA LEU A 39 -20.56 6.24 -9.28
C LEU A 39 -20.46 7.20 -8.10
N TYR A 40 -21.18 6.90 -7.03
CA TYR A 40 -21.24 7.76 -5.85
C TYR A 40 -20.11 7.43 -4.85
N PHE A 41 -19.51 8.47 -4.27
CA PHE A 41 -18.45 8.42 -3.26
C PHE A 41 -18.82 9.33 -2.08
N SER A 42 -19.14 8.73 -0.94
CA SER A 42 -19.45 9.47 0.31
C SER A 42 -18.22 10.04 1.00
N ASN A 43 -17.02 9.55 0.67
CA ASN A 43 -15.77 9.92 1.32
C ASN A 43 -15.00 11.01 0.55
N LEU A 44 -15.62 11.64 -0.45
CA LEU A 44 -15.10 12.79 -1.16
C LEU A 44 -16.00 13.99 -0.82
N SER A 45 -15.53 14.86 0.08
CA SER A 45 -16.32 15.98 0.61
C SER A 45 -15.77 17.36 0.23
N SER A 46 -14.47 17.48 -0.03
CA SER A 46 -13.88 18.66 -0.66
C SER A 46 -14.27 18.73 -2.14
N ASP A 47 -14.33 19.92 -2.77
CA ASP A 47 -14.48 20.08 -4.23
C ASP A 47 -13.14 19.75 -4.91
N PRO A 48 -12.84 18.49 -5.27
CA PRO A 48 -11.50 18.13 -5.67
C PRO A 48 -11.39 18.29 -7.18
N VAL A 49 -10.26 18.81 -7.65
CA VAL A 49 -10.01 18.82 -9.08
C VAL A 49 -9.57 17.42 -9.51
N LEU A 50 -10.46 16.69 -10.18
CA LEU A 50 -10.13 15.40 -10.77
C LEU A 50 -9.11 15.60 -11.91
N LYS A 51 -7.98 14.90 -11.85
CA LYS A 51 -6.96 14.91 -12.91
C LYS A 51 -7.05 13.69 -13.81
N GLU A 52 -7.26 12.52 -13.21
CA GLU A 52 -7.18 11.25 -13.93
C GLU A 52 -8.02 10.16 -13.24
N VAL A 53 -8.64 9.30 -14.04
CA VAL A 53 -9.22 8.04 -13.58
C VAL A 53 -8.50 6.88 -14.25
N LYS A 54 -8.00 5.92 -13.46
CA LYS A 54 -7.40 4.68 -13.96
C LYS A 54 -8.25 3.47 -13.59
N ILE A 55 -8.62 2.65 -14.58
CA ILE A 55 -9.23 1.34 -14.38
C ILE A 55 -8.18 0.28 -14.68
N LYS A 56 -7.68 -0.42 -13.66
CA LYS A 56 -6.60 -1.40 -13.80
C LYS A 56 -7.03 -2.81 -13.42
N PRO A 57 -6.66 -3.85 -14.19
CA PRO A 57 -6.82 -5.23 -13.77
C PRO A 57 -6.09 -5.49 -12.45
N TYR A 58 -6.76 -6.16 -11.51
CA TYR A 58 -6.25 -6.42 -10.16
C TYR A 58 -6.78 -7.76 -9.63
N TYR A 59 -5.94 -8.79 -9.68
CA TYR A 59 -6.27 -10.15 -9.20
C TYR A 59 -7.58 -10.74 -9.76
N GLY A 60 -7.89 -10.52 -11.05
CA GLY A 60 -9.14 -10.96 -11.67
C GLY A 60 -10.34 -10.07 -11.38
N ARG A 61 -10.11 -8.89 -10.83
CA ARG A 61 -11.05 -7.78 -10.60
C ARG A 61 -10.52 -6.52 -11.27
N PHE A 62 -11.20 -5.40 -11.08
CA PHE A 62 -10.69 -4.08 -11.47
C PHE A 62 -10.57 -3.15 -10.26
N LEU A 63 -9.53 -2.33 -10.24
CA LEU A 63 -9.42 -1.18 -9.35
C LEU A 63 -9.72 0.08 -10.15
N LEU A 64 -10.68 0.85 -9.66
CA LEU A 64 -10.91 2.23 -10.08
C LEU A 64 -10.06 3.13 -9.17
N CYS A 65 -9.13 3.89 -9.75
CA CYS A 65 -8.25 4.80 -9.04
C CYS A 65 -8.52 6.21 -9.53
N LEU A 66 -8.85 7.12 -8.62
CA LEU A 66 -9.02 8.54 -8.92
C LEU A 66 -7.75 9.27 -8.45
N THR A 67 -7.17 10.07 -9.34
CA THR A 67 -6.10 11.02 -9.01
C THR A 67 -6.73 12.40 -8.90
N LEU A 68 -6.64 12.98 -7.70
CA LEU A 68 -7.16 14.30 -7.38
C LEU A 68 -5.99 15.27 -7.20
N GLU A 69 -6.19 16.53 -7.55
CA GLU A 69 -5.29 17.61 -7.19
C GLU A 69 -5.45 17.93 -5.70
N GLU A 70 -4.33 18.03 -5.00
CA GLU A 70 -4.26 18.55 -3.64
C GLU A 70 -3.39 19.82 -3.69
N PRO A 71 -3.73 20.86 -2.90
CA PRO A 71 -2.87 22.04 -2.80
C PRO A 71 -1.52 21.65 -2.20
N ASP A 72 -0.47 22.36 -2.59
CA ASP A 72 0.84 22.19 -1.96
C ASP A 72 0.72 22.53 -0.47
N VAL A 73 1.13 21.58 0.39
CA VAL A 73 1.20 21.80 1.83
C VAL A 73 2.47 22.61 2.09
N ALA A 74 2.33 23.78 2.71
CA ALA A 74 3.49 24.55 3.15
C ALA A 74 4.23 23.74 4.22
N PHE A 75 5.53 23.51 4.03
CA PHE A 75 6.38 22.90 5.04
C PHE A 75 6.44 23.82 6.26
N ASP A 76 5.84 23.39 7.36
CA ASP A 76 5.97 24.09 8.63
C ASP A 76 7.17 23.53 9.39
N HIS A 77 8.25 24.31 9.45
CA HIS A 77 9.45 23.97 10.23
C HIS A 77 9.27 24.20 11.74
N SER A 78 8.05 24.40 12.24
CA SER A 78 7.78 24.69 13.66
C SER A 78 8.14 23.54 14.61
N GLY A 79 8.21 22.30 14.11
CA GLY A 79 8.57 21.14 14.92
C GLY A 79 10.02 21.20 15.40
N SER A 80 10.23 21.36 16.70
CA SER A 80 11.56 21.43 17.33
C SER A 80 12.23 20.07 17.52
N HIS A 81 11.46 18.98 17.38
CA HIS A 81 11.89 17.64 17.74
C HIS A 81 12.25 16.77 16.54
N VAL A 82 13.10 15.77 16.79
CA VAL A 82 13.54 14.79 15.80
C VAL A 82 13.10 13.39 16.22
N CYS A 83 12.44 12.67 15.31
CA CYS A 83 12.11 11.27 15.49
C CYS A 83 12.99 10.38 14.61
N ALA A 84 13.50 9.29 15.17
CA ALA A 84 14.16 8.22 14.45
C ALA A 84 13.27 6.98 14.41
N ILE A 85 13.13 6.37 13.22
CA ILE A 85 12.38 5.12 13.02
C ILE A 85 13.33 4.01 12.59
N ASP A 86 13.34 2.93 13.36
CA ASP A 86 13.95 1.67 12.96
C ASP A 86 12.88 0.68 12.48
N LEU A 87 13.14 0.01 11.35
CA LEU A 87 12.19 -0.90 10.70
C LEU A 87 12.68 -2.34 10.80
N GLY A 88 11.83 -3.24 11.32
CA GLY A 88 12.23 -4.61 11.64
C GLY A 88 11.17 -5.68 11.35
N THR A 89 11.32 -6.83 12.00
CA THR A 89 10.37 -7.96 11.93
C THR A 89 9.47 -8.03 13.14
N ASP A 90 10.06 -8.20 14.33
CA ASP A 90 9.32 -8.45 15.57
C ASP A 90 8.63 -7.17 16.03
N ASN A 91 9.39 -6.08 16.04
CA ASN A 91 8.87 -4.73 15.96
C ASN A 91 8.95 -4.33 14.48
N PHE A 92 7.81 -4.14 13.83
CA PHE A 92 7.77 -3.72 12.43
C PHE A 92 8.29 -2.29 12.28
N ALA A 93 7.97 -1.43 13.25
CA ALA A 93 8.60 -0.14 13.42
C ALA A 93 8.80 0.15 14.91
N ALA A 94 9.94 0.73 15.26
CA ALA A 94 10.20 1.34 16.55
C ALA A 94 10.54 2.81 16.30
N ILE A 95 9.85 3.72 16.98
CA ILE A 95 10.08 5.16 16.89
C ILE A 95 10.58 5.68 18.24
N VAL A 96 11.59 6.54 18.20
CA VAL A 96 12.13 7.25 19.35
C VAL A 96 12.25 8.72 18.98
N CYS A 97 11.78 9.59 19.87
CA CYS A 97 11.89 11.03 19.75
C CYS A 97 12.93 11.56 20.74
N ASP A 98 13.55 12.70 20.43
CA ASP A 98 14.50 13.38 21.33
C ASP A 98 13.83 14.03 22.55
N ASP A 99 12.50 14.12 22.58
CA ASP A 99 11.71 14.49 23.77
C ASP A 99 11.54 13.34 24.79
N HIS A 100 12.23 12.22 24.58
CA HIS A 100 12.18 10.98 25.37
C HIS A 100 10.92 10.12 25.19
N SER A 101 10.04 10.46 24.25
CA SER A 101 8.91 9.61 23.88
C SER A 101 9.32 8.48 22.91
N SER A 102 8.55 7.40 22.92
CA SER A 102 8.75 6.28 21.99
C SER A 102 7.47 5.49 21.75
N ALA A 103 7.39 4.83 20.59
CA ALA A 103 6.32 3.90 20.29
C ALA A 103 6.84 2.66 19.55
N ILE A 104 6.16 1.54 19.75
CA ILE A 104 6.53 0.25 19.14
C ILE A 104 5.32 -0.34 18.40
N TYR A 105 5.50 -0.60 17.12
CA TYR A 105 4.52 -1.24 16.27
C TYR A 105 4.88 -2.72 16.10
N LYS A 106 4.12 -3.61 16.74
CA LYS A 106 4.38 -5.05 16.70
C LYS A 106 4.15 -5.63 15.29
N GLY A 107 5.13 -6.37 14.78
CA GLY A 107 5.08 -7.01 13.47
C GLY A 107 4.58 -8.45 13.48
N GLY A 108 4.45 -9.08 14.66
CA GLY A 108 4.06 -10.49 14.77
C GLY A 108 2.73 -10.84 14.08
N ALA A 109 1.72 -9.97 14.17
CA ALA A 109 0.43 -10.18 13.50
C ALA A 109 0.56 -10.14 11.96
N VAL A 110 1.34 -9.18 11.46
CA VAL A 110 1.65 -9.04 10.02
C VAL A 110 2.41 -10.27 9.54
N LEU A 111 3.46 -10.66 10.26
CA LEU A 111 4.31 -11.80 9.93
C LEU A 111 3.51 -13.12 9.93
N SER A 112 2.67 -13.35 10.93
CA SER A 112 1.81 -14.53 11.02
C SER A 112 0.87 -14.67 9.82
N LYS A 113 0.22 -13.57 9.41
CA LYS A 113 -0.66 -13.58 8.22
C LYS A 113 0.11 -13.78 6.92
N ILE A 114 1.30 -13.19 6.78
CA ILE A 114 2.16 -13.41 5.61
C ILE A 114 2.62 -14.87 5.56
N GLN A 115 3.01 -15.45 6.68
CA GLN A 115 3.41 -16.86 6.77
C GLN A 115 2.26 -17.80 6.40
N TRP A 116 1.04 -17.54 6.92
CA TRP A 116 -0.16 -18.29 6.55
C TRP A 116 -0.42 -18.22 5.04
N PHE A 117 -0.32 -17.03 4.43
CA PHE A 117 -0.47 -16.86 2.99
C PHE A 117 0.53 -17.71 2.21
N HIS A 118 1.82 -17.67 2.57
CA HIS A 118 2.84 -18.46 1.89
C HIS A 118 2.60 -19.97 2.02
N LYS A 119 2.17 -20.44 3.20
CA LYS A 119 1.79 -21.83 3.44
C LYS A 119 0.60 -22.25 2.55
N GLN A 120 -0.47 -21.45 2.50
CA GLN A 120 -1.65 -21.75 1.68
C GLN A 120 -1.31 -21.72 0.18
N ARG A 121 -0.54 -20.73 -0.26
CA ARG A 121 -0.11 -20.64 -1.66
C ARG A 121 0.71 -21.86 -2.06
N ALA A 122 1.68 -22.28 -1.24
CA ALA A 122 2.48 -23.47 -1.49
C ALA A 122 1.60 -24.74 -1.60
N LYS A 123 0.63 -24.89 -0.69
CA LYS A 123 -0.35 -26.00 -0.73
C LYS A 123 -1.17 -26.01 -2.02
N TYR A 124 -1.72 -24.86 -2.44
CA TYR A 124 -2.55 -24.82 -3.65
C TYR A 124 -1.72 -25.02 -4.92
N VAL A 125 -0.51 -24.48 -4.97
CA VAL A 125 0.41 -24.71 -6.09
C VAL A 125 0.75 -26.20 -6.18
N SER A 126 1.10 -26.86 -5.06
CA SER A 126 1.46 -28.28 -5.08
C SER A 126 0.33 -29.18 -5.55
N ILE A 127 -0.92 -28.86 -5.19
CA ILE A 127 -2.11 -29.57 -5.68
C ILE A 127 -2.26 -29.38 -7.20
N ILE A 128 -2.16 -28.15 -7.69
CA ILE A 128 -2.37 -27.83 -9.12
C ILE A 128 -1.27 -28.43 -9.99
N THR A 129 -0.02 -28.43 -9.53
CA THR A 129 1.11 -28.92 -10.33
C THR A 129 1.38 -30.41 -10.15
N LYS A 130 0.56 -31.12 -9.36
CA LYS A 130 0.77 -32.56 -9.11
C LYS A 130 0.63 -33.33 -10.42
N GLY A 131 1.69 -34.04 -10.81
CA GLY A 131 1.70 -34.83 -12.06
C GLY A 131 1.87 -34.03 -13.35
N HIS A 132 2.17 -32.73 -13.27
CA HIS A 132 2.40 -31.88 -14.44
C HIS A 132 3.89 -31.55 -14.63
N GLU A 133 4.39 -31.67 -15.86
CA GLU A 133 5.77 -31.29 -16.22
C GLU A 133 6.02 -29.77 -16.12
N LYS A 134 5.03 -28.96 -16.51
CA LYS A 134 5.08 -27.49 -16.45
C LYS A 134 4.43 -26.97 -15.17
N LYS A 135 5.21 -26.31 -14.31
CA LYS A 135 4.82 -25.83 -12.97
C LYS A 135 4.08 -24.48 -12.95
N HIS A 136 3.28 -24.17 -13.98
CA HIS A 136 2.47 -22.94 -13.97
C HIS A 136 1.13 -23.20 -13.28
N ALA A 137 0.95 -22.63 -12.08
CA ALA A 137 -0.28 -22.76 -11.30
C ALA A 137 -1.05 -21.43 -11.30
N VAL A 138 -2.18 -21.40 -12.00
CA VAL A 138 -3.12 -20.27 -11.97
C VAL A 138 -4.51 -20.81 -11.67
N SER A 139 -5.18 -20.24 -10.67
CA SER A 139 -6.56 -20.58 -10.34
C SER A 139 -7.29 -19.39 -9.73
N LYS A 140 -8.63 -19.40 -9.77
CA LYS A 140 -9.46 -18.38 -9.08
C LYS A 140 -9.11 -18.32 -7.59
N ARG A 141 -8.93 -19.48 -6.95
CA ARG A 141 -8.52 -19.61 -5.55
C ARG A 141 -7.17 -18.95 -5.24
N LEU A 142 -6.17 -19.13 -6.10
CA LEU A 142 -4.86 -18.48 -5.96
C LEU A 142 -4.94 -16.96 -6.16
N ARG A 143 -5.78 -16.50 -7.08
CA ARG A 143 -6.05 -15.06 -7.29
C ARG A 143 -6.72 -14.44 -6.07
N ASP A 144 -7.78 -15.04 -5.54
CA ASP A 144 -8.47 -14.56 -4.35
C ASP A 144 -7.54 -14.57 -3.12
N LEU A 145 -6.75 -15.64 -2.93
CA LEU A 145 -5.74 -15.70 -1.86
C LEU A 145 -4.75 -14.52 -1.96
N SER A 146 -4.28 -14.21 -3.16
CA SER A 146 -3.34 -13.11 -3.41
C SER A 146 -3.99 -11.73 -3.25
N PHE A 147 -5.26 -11.58 -3.63
CA PHE A 147 -6.05 -10.37 -3.41
C PHE A 147 -6.18 -10.04 -1.92
N HIS A 148 -6.58 -11.03 -1.11
CA HIS A 148 -6.71 -10.84 0.34
C HIS A 148 -5.36 -10.53 1.00
N TYR A 149 -4.30 -11.21 0.59
CA TYR A 149 -2.95 -10.91 1.06
C TYR A 149 -2.52 -9.47 0.74
N ALA A 150 -2.67 -9.05 -0.52
CA ALA A 150 -2.28 -7.71 -0.94
C ALA A 150 -3.06 -6.62 -0.19
N ASN A 151 -4.37 -6.80 -0.01
CA ASN A 151 -5.19 -5.85 0.74
C ASN A 151 -4.85 -5.81 2.23
N PHE A 152 -4.60 -6.96 2.85
CA PHE A 152 -4.17 -7.02 4.25
C PHE A 152 -2.84 -6.29 4.46
N VAL A 153 -1.82 -6.60 3.65
CA VAL A 153 -0.51 -5.94 3.75
C VAL A 153 -0.63 -4.43 3.54
N LYS A 154 -1.41 -4.01 2.54
CA LYS A 154 -1.66 -2.60 2.26
C LYS A 154 -2.36 -1.89 3.43
N ASP A 155 -3.43 -2.49 3.97
CA ASP A 155 -4.18 -1.96 5.12
C ASP A 155 -3.29 -1.78 6.37
N GLN A 156 -2.51 -2.81 6.71
CA GLN A 156 -1.61 -2.74 7.86
C GLN A 156 -0.56 -1.64 7.70
N CYS A 157 0.04 -1.53 6.51
CA CYS A 157 0.99 -0.44 6.24
C CYS A 157 0.31 0.93 6.33
N HIS A 158 -0.93 1.10 5.85
CA HIS A 158 -1.64 2.39 5.96
C HIS A 158 -1.92 2.76 7.42
N LYS A 159 -2.40 1.82 8.23
CA LYS A 159 -2.71 2.05 9.65
C LYS A 159 -1.45 2.40 10.44
N ILE A 160 -0.40 1.60 10.30
CA ILE A 160 0.87 1.83 11.01
C ILE A 160 1.48 3.17 10.59
N SER A 161 1.60 3.44 9.29
CA SER A 161 2.16 4.73 8.85
C SER A 161 1.32 5.93 9.26
N ARG A 162 -0.02 5.83 9.34
CA ARG A 162 -0.86 6.93 9.84
C ARG A 162 -0.58 7.17 11.32
N SER A 163 -0.59 6.11 12.12
CA SER A 163 -0.28 6.19 13.56
C SER A 163 1.11 6.72 13.84
N ILE A 164 2.10 6.40 13.01
CA ILE A 164 3.47 6.95 13.10
C ILE A 164 3.45 8.47 12.90
N ILE A 165 2.74 8.95 11.87
CA ILE A 165 2.63 10.39 11.63
C ILE A 165 1.83 11.07 12.73
N ASP A 166 0.76 10.46 13.23
CA ASP A 166 -0.01 10.99 14.36
C ASP A 166 0.88 11.17 15.60
N PHE A 167 1.72 10.18 15.91
CA PHE A 167 2.73 10.29 16.96
C PHE A 167 3.70 11.45 16.70
N CYS A 168 4.21 11.60 15.47
CA CYS A 168 5.13 12.70 15.15
C CYS A 168 4.46 14.07 15.34
N MET A 169 3.19 14.21 14.96
CA MET A 169 2.43 15.45 15.11
C MET A 169 2.15 15.77 16.59
N GLU A 170 1.80 14.76 17.39
CA GLU A 170 1.57 14.89 18.83
C GLU A 170 2.82 15.38 19.57
N HIS A 171 4.01 14.90 19.14
CA HIS A 171 5.30 15.23 19.72
C HIS A 171 6.03 16.38 19.01
N GLN A 172 5.34 17.15 18.15
CA GLN A 172 5.90 18.31 17.43
C GLN A 172 7.23 17.98 16.71
N CYS A 173 7.30 16.80 16.12
CA CYS A 173 8.47 16.32 15.40
C CYS A 173 8.53 16.92 13.98
N GLY A 174 9.48 17.83 13.76
CA GLY A 174 9.70 18.46 12.45
C GLY A 174 10.65 17.69 11.53
N THR A 175 11.41 16.72 12.05
CA THR A 175 12.35 15.91 11.25
C THR A 175 12.21 14.42 11.54
N LEU A 176 11.91 13.65 10.49
CA LEU A 176 11.78 12.20 10.57
C LEU A 176 12.95 11.48 9.90
N ILE A 177 13.73 10.75 10.67
CA ILE A 177 14.86 9.95 10.21
C ILE A 177 14.40 8.49 10.05
N LEU A 178 14.50 7.94 8.83
CA LEU A 178 14.14 6.55 8.54
C LEU A 178 15.40 5.69 8.41
N GLY A 179 15.58 4.73 9.32
CA GLY A 179 16.64 3.73 9.24
C GLY A 179 16.44 2.82 8.01
N VAL A 180 17.36 2.90 7.06
CA VAL A 180 17.30 2.11 5.82
C VAL A 180 18.69 1.65 5.43
N ASN A 181 18.82 0.34 5.17
CA ASN A 181 19.96 -0.22 4.47
C ASN A 181 19.59 -0.54 3.02
N LEU A 182 20.32 0.06 2.08
CA LEU A 182 20.12 -0.20 0.64
C LEU A 182 20.32 -1.69 0.35
N LEU A 183 19.38 -2.28 -0.39
CA LEU A 183 19.43 -3.68 -0.82
C LEU A 183 19.49 -4.73 0.32
N TRP A 184 19.28 -4.36 1.57
CA TRP A 184 19.39 -5.27 2.74
C TRP A 184 18.56 -6.56 2.69
N LYS A 185 17.50 -6.61 1.88
CA LYS A 185 16.67 -7.80 1.64
C LYS A 185 17.20 -8.72 0.54
N GLN A 186 18.22 -8.29 -0.21
CA GLN A 186 18.86 -9.10 -1.22
C GLN A 186 19.97 -9.91 -0.58
N ARG A 187 20.05 -11.20 -0.94
CA ARG A 187 21.12 -12.13 -0.51
C ARG A 187 21.38 -12.10 1.01
N SER A 188 20.36 -11.85 1.83
CA SER A 188 20.53 -11.76 3.28
C SER A 188 21.02 -13.12 3.81
N ASN A 189 22.24 -13.14 4.35
CA ASN A 189 22.90 -14.35 4.82
C ASN A 189 22.56 -14.63 6.29
N MET A 190 21.26 -14.81 6.55
CA MET A 190 20.75 -15.26 7.84
C MET A 190 20.34 -16.74 7.76
N ASN A 191 19.98 -17.35 8.89
CA ASN A 191 19.37 -18.67 8.87
C ASN A 191 18.04 -18.67 8.07
N LYS A 192 17.61 -19.85 7.62
CA LYS A 192 16.45 -20.04 6.74
C LYS A 192 15.17 -19.38 7.26
N ILE A 193 14.90 -19.49 8.56
CA ILE A 193 13.66 -18.99 9.18
C ILE A 193 13.70 -17.46 9.27
N ASN A 194 14.80 -16.90 9.79
CA ASN A 194 14.96 -15.47 9.95
C ASN A 194 15.00 -14.76 8.59
N ASN A 195 15.66 -15.36 7.60
CA ASN A 195 15.67 -14.83 6.24
C ASN A 195 14.26 -14.80 5.64
N GLN A 196 13.49 -15.88 5.79
CA GLN A 196 12.10 -15.91 5.33
C GLN A 196 11.26 -14.82 6.03
N ASN A 197 11.38 -14.66 7.34
CA ASN A 197 10.63 -13.67 8.10
C ASN A 197 10.98 -12.24 7.64
N PHE A 198 12.27 -11.94 7.58
CA PHE A 198 12.77 -10.62 7.22
C PHE A 198 12.43 -10.22 5.78
N VAL A 199 12.69 -11.09 4.80
CA VAL A 199 12.40 -10.82 3.39
C VAL A 199 10.89 -10.63 3.17
N SER A 200 10.05 -11.36 3.91
CA SER A 200 8.59 -11.28 3.79
C SER A 200 7.99 -9.97 4.29
N MET A 201 8.64 -9.27 5.23
CA MET A 201 8.08 -8.04 5.81
C MET A 201 7.93 -6.93 4.76
N PRO A 202 6.83 -6.17 4.72
CA PRO A 202 6.58 -5.15 3.72
C PRO A 202 7.27 -3.80 4.04
N ILE A 203 8.57 -3.84 4.37
CA ILE A 203 9.32 -2.68 4.88
C ILE A 203 9.37 -1.51 3.88
N THR A 204 9.68 -1.79 2.61
CA THR A 204 9.71 -0.74 1.57
C THR A 204 8.34 -0.09 1.39
N LEU A 205 7.27 -0.87 1.48
CA LEU A 205 5.91 -0.36 1.37
C LEU A 205 5.59 0.55 2.56
N LEU A 206 5.85 0.10 3.80
CA LEU A 206 5.63 0.91 4.99
C LEU A 206 6.44 2.22 4.92
N ARG A 207 7.73 2.16 4.55
CA ARG A 207 8.57 3.35 4.39
C ARG A 207 7.98 4.35 3.39
N THR A 208 7.55 3.85 2.22
CA THR A 208 6.91 4.68 1.20
C THR A 208 5.64 5.33 1.76
N MET A 209 4.88 4.58 2.56
CA MET A 209 3.67 5.11 3.18
C MET A 209 3.90 6.15 4.27
N ILE A 210 4.96 5.99 5.07
CA ILE A 210 5.38 7.00 6.03
C ILE A 210 5.81 8.27 5.28
N THR A 211 6.64 8.11 4.24
CA THR A 211 7.20 9.24 3.49
C THR A 211 6.11 10.11 2.87
N TYR A 212 5.14 9.54 2.15
CA TYR A 212 4.10 10.38 1.54
C TYR A 212 3.19 11.02 2.60
N LYS A 213 2.91 10.34 3.72
CA LYS A 213 2.06 10.92 4.77
C LYS A 213 2.76 12.03 5.54
N ALA A 214 4.07 11.92 5.74
CA ALA A 214 4.87 13.00 6.30
C ALA A 214 4.81 14.23 5.38
N LEU A 215 5.06 14.05 4.07
CA LEU A 215 4.96 15.14 3.10
C LEU A 215 3.57 15.80 3.06
N ASN A 216 2.50 15.00 3.24
CA ASN A 216 1.13 15.54 3.29
C ASN A 216 0.78 16.20 4.63
N ALA A 217 1.56 15.99 5.70
CA ALA A 217 1.30 16.57 7.02
C ALA A 217 1.97 17.93 7.22
N GLY A 218 2.98 18.25 6.41
CA GLY A 218 3.89 19.39 6.60
C GLY A 218 5.21 18.91 7.15
#